data_AF-A0A936G7S6-F1
#
_entry.id   AF-A0A936G7S6-F1
#
_cell.length_a   1.000
_cell.length_b   1.000
_cell.length_c   1.000
_cell.angle_alpha   90.00
_cell.angle_beta   90.00
_cell.angle_gamma   90.00
#
_symmetry.space_group_name_H-M   'P 1'
#
loop_
_entity.id
_entity.type
_entity.pdbx_description
1 polymer ?
#
loop_
_entity_poly.entity_id
_entity_poly.type
_entity_poly.pdbx_seq_one_letter_code
_entity_poly.pdbx_strand_id
1 'polypeptide(L)'
;MTATPGDMLVFELDRPNDAWPVDAEIFDASYEMLEPGICVKRALTWLVPLVDVTGGNPDRMVAVHTLEGIETVRAGDFYLAKGVQGEIWPYPKKKADEIMKPAE
;
A
#
# COMPACT_ATOMS: atom_id res chain seq x y z
N MET A 1 10.26 4.14 -11.42
CA MET A 1 10.74 4.72 -10.15
C MET A 1 12.20 5.08 -10.32
N THR A 2 12.59 6.28 -9.95
CA THR A 2 13.98 6.76 -10.04
C THR A 2 14.38 7.19 -8.64
N ALA A 3 15.38 6.55 -8.05
CA ALA A 3 15.86 6.90 -6.71
C ALA A 3 16.57 8.26 -6.75
N THR A 4 16.42 9.04 -5.68
CA THR A 4 17.11 10.31 -5.48
C THR A 4 18.09 10.23 -4.31
N PRO A 5 19.15 11.07 -4.26
CA PRO A 5 20.05 11.10 -3.11
C PRO A 5 19.28 11.39 -1.81
N GLY A 6 19.37 10.47 -0.85
CA GLY A 6 18.65 10.55 0.42
C GLY A 6 17.59 9.46 0.59
N ASP A 7 17.09 8.88 -0.51
CA ASP A 7 16.15 7.76 -0.46
C ASP A 7 16.76 6.55 0.24
N MET A 8 15.91 5.78 0.91
CA MET A 8 16.27 4.52 1.55
C MET A 8 16.05 3.37 0.56
N LEU A 9 17.02 2.46 0.48
CA LEU A 9 16.86 1.21 -0.27
C LEU A 9 16.40 0.11 0.69
N VAL A 10 15.19 -0.40 0.48
CA VAL A 10 14.55 -1.39 1.35
C VAL A 10 14.39 -2.72 0.60
N PHE A 11 14.57 -3.83 1.30
CA PHE A 11 14.36 -5.19 0.78
C PHE A 11 13.75 -6.08 1.87
N GLU A 12 13.09 -7.17 1.47
CA GLU A 12 12.63 -8.19 2.42
C GLU A 12 13.81 -9.08 2.85
N LEU A 13 13.90 -9.42 4.14
CA LEU A 13 15.05 -10.16 4.69
C LEU A 13 15.27 -11.53 4.01
N ASP A 14 14.20 -12.17 3.54
CA ASP A 14 14.23 -13.44 2.80
C ASP A 14 14.43 -13.26 1.29
N ARG A 15 14.37 -12.02 0.78
CA ARG A 15 14.54 -11.67 -0.64
C ARG A 15 15.45 -10.43 -0.82
N PRO A 16 16.74 -10.52 -0.45
CA PRO A 16 17.64 -9.36 -0.44
C PRO A 16 17.93 -8.76 -1.82
N ASN A 17 17.65 -9.50 -2.90
CA ASN A 17 17.82 -9.00 -4.28
C ASN A 17 16.58 -8.26 -4.80
N ASP A 18 15.45 -8.33 -4.09
CA ASP A 18 14.21 -7.63 -4.44
C ASP A 18 14.14 -6.33 -3.62
N ALA A 19 14.92 -5.35 -4.06
CA ALA A 19 15.07 -4.08 -3.37
C ALA A 19 14.36 -2.95 -4.11
N TRP A 20 13.71 -2.05 -3.37
CA TRP A 20 13.02 -0.88 -3.91
C TRP A 20 13.41 0.40 -3.15
N PRO A 21 13.50 1.54 -3.85
CA PRO A 21 13.74 2.82 -3.20
C PRO A 21 12.47 3.29 -2.48
N VAL A 22 12.66 3.93 -1.34
CA VAL A 22 11.63 4.60 -0.54
C VAL A 22 12.11 6.02 -0.29
N ASP A 23 11.30 7.00 -0.66
CA ASP A 23 11.54 8.42 -0.35
C ASP A 23 11.83 8.59 1.15
N ALA A 24 12.77 9.47 1.49
CA ALA A 24 13.23 9.64 2.87
C ALA A 24 12.09 10.02 3.84
N GLU A 25 11.18 10.91 3.42
CA GLU A 25 10.05 11.34 4.26
C GLU A 25 9.03 10.21 4.41
N ILE A 26 8.80 9.44 3.35
CA ILE A 26 7.96 8.24 3.42
C ILE A 26 8.59 7.21 4.37
N PHE A 27 9.90 7.00 4.29
CA PHE A 27 10.59 6.05 5.14
C PHE A 27 10.43 6.43 6.61
N ASP A 28 10.74 7.69 6.97
CA ASP A 28 10.61 8.21 8.33
C ASP A 28 9.16 8.14 8.84
N ALA A 29 8.17 8.34 7.97
CA ALA A 29 6.76 8.27 8.34
C ALA A 29 6.21 6.83 8.47
N SER A 30 6.85 5.83 7.84
CA SER A 30 6.26 4.50 7.68
C SER A 30 7.08 3.34 8.21
N TYR A 31 8.37 3.53 8.48
CA TYR A 31 9.29 2.52 9.00
C TYR A 31 9.87 2.95 10.35
N GLU A 32 10.10 1.97 11.22
CA GLU A 32 10.82 2.14 12.47
C GLU A 32 12.11 1.32 12.42
N MET A 33 13.25 1.99 12.62
CA MET A 33 14.54 1.32 12.76
C MET A 33 14.61 0.58 14.11
N LEU A 34 14.84 -0.73 14.07
CA LEU A 34 15.00 -1.55 15.27
C LEU A 34 16.46 -1.60 15.72
N GLU A 35 17.37 -1.73 14.74
CA GLU A 35 18.82 -1.71 14.91
C GLU A 35 19.48 -1.30 13.57
N PRO A 36 20.79 -0.99 13.52
CA PRO A 36 21.43 -0.54 12.28
C PRO A 36 21.22 -1.53 11.11
N GLY A 37 20.52 -1.06 10.07
CA GLY A 37 20.21 -1.85 8.88
C GLY A 37 18.95 -2.73 8.95
N ILE A 38 18.25 -2.78 10.10
CA ILE A 38 17.01 -3.55 10.27
C ILE A 38 15.88 -2.61 10.67
N CYS A 39 14.79 -2.64 9.89
CA CYS A 39 13.59 -1.85 10.14
C CYS A 39 12.33 -2.70 10.05
N VAL A 40 11.24 -2.19 10.62
CA VAL A 40 9.90 -2.74 10.47
C VAL A 40 8.95 -1.67 9.96
N LYS A 41 8.07 -2.02 9.01
CA LYS A 41 7.01 -1.12 8.57
C LYS A 41 5.94 -1.01 9.65
N ARG A 42 5.71 0.21 10.16
CA ARG A 42 4.69 0.52 11.19
C ARG A 42 3.56 1.43 10.71
N ALA A 43 3.63 1.90 9.46
CA ALA A 43 2.57 2.72 8.88
C ALA A 43 1.19 2.06 9.01
N LEU A 44 0.23 2.84 9.51
CA LEU A 44 -1.18 2.51 9.44
C LEU A 44 -1.72 2.87 8.06
N THR A 45 -2.51 1.97 7.49
CA THR A 45 -3.27 2.21 6.26
C THR A 45 -4.74 2.12 6.59
N TRP A 46 -5.48 3.18 6.31
CA TRP A 46 -6.93 3.21 6.50
C TRP A 46 -7.61 2.57 5.30
N LEU A 47 -8.52 1.65 5.55
CA LEU A 47 -9.27 0.95 4.50
C LEU A 47 -10.75 1.30 4.64
N VAL A 48 -11.35 1.71 3.52
CA VAL A 48 -12.81 1.85 3.39
C VAL A 48 -13.26 0.95 2.23
N PRO A 49 -14.36 0.18 2.37
CA PRO A 49 -14.90 -0.60 1.26
C PRO A 49 -15.16 0.28 0.04
N LEU A 50 -14.66 -0.10 -1.14
CA LEU A 50 -14.89 0.70 -2.34
C LEU A 50 -16.38 0.79 -2.70
N VAL A 51 -17.17 -0.19 -2.26
CA VAL A 51 -18.64 -0.18 -2.40
C VAL A 51 -19.32 1.04 -1.79
N ASP A 52 -18.72 1.64 -0.75
CA ASP A 52 -19.30 2.78 -0.04
C ASP A 52 -19.33 4.04 -0.92
N VAL A 53 -18.37 4.17 -1.84
CA VAL A 53 -18.30 5.29 -2.80
C VAL A 53 -18.89 4.97 -4.17
N THR A 54 -19.31 3.73 -4.41
CA THR A 54 -19.92 3.30 -5.68
C THR A 54 -21.44 3.09 -5.60
N GLY A 55 -22.07 3.57 -4.53
CA GLY A 55 -23.52 3.51 -4.31
C GLY A 55 -23.98 2.18 -3.71
N GLY A 56 -23.11 1.47 -3.00
CA GLY A 56 -23.42 0.22 -2.29
C GLY A 56 -23.56 -1.01 -3.19
N ASN A 57 -23.28 -0.91 -4.49
CA ASN A 57 -23.37 -2.04 -5.40
C ASN A 57 -22.01 -2.75 -5.55
N PRO A 58 -21.83 -3.97 -5.00
CA PRO A 58 -20.57 -4.70 -5.07
C PRO A 58 -20.21 -5.16 -6.50
N ASP A 59 -21.19 -5.37 -7.37
CA ASP A 59 -20.98 -5.83 -8.74
C ASP A 59 -20.74 -4.69 -9.73
N ARG A 60 -20.76 -3.44 -9.26
CA ARG A 60 -20.46 -2.29 -10.10
C ARG A 60 -19.01 -2.35 -10.58
N MET A 61 -18.84 -2.35 -11.90
CA MET A 61 -17.53 -2.26 -12.53
C MET A 61 -16.97 -0.83 -12.38
N VAL A 62 -15.71 -0.73 -11.97
CA VAL A 62 -14.98 0.52 -11.80
C VAL A 62 -13.61 0.43 -12.45
N ALA A 63 -13.13 1.55 -12.97
CA ALA A 63 -11.76 1.67 -13.44
C ALA A 63 -10.84 1.98 -12.25
N VAL A 64 -9.77 1.20 -12.10
CA VAL A 64 -8.73 1.39 -11.09
C VAL A 64 -7.38 1.56 -11.79
N HIS A 65 -6.55 2.44 -11.25
CA HIS A 65 -5.17 2.62 -11.73
C HIS A 65 -4.24 1.75 -10.89
N THR A 66 -3.60 0.78 -11.51
CA THR A 66 -2.55 -0.06 -10.93
C THR A 66 -1.18 0.35 -11.45
N LEU A 67 -0.12 -0.33 -11.01
CA LEU A 67 1.22 -0.13 -11.56
C LEU A 67 1.34 -0.68 -12.99
N GLU A 68 0.50 -1.66 -13.34
CA GLU A 68 0.46 -2.35 -14.62
C GLU A 68 -0.42 -1.62 -15.65
N GLY A 69 -1.35 -0.77 -15.20
CA GLY A 69 -2.20 0.04 -16.08
C GLY A 69 -3.58 0.32 -15.49
N ILE A 70 -4.51 0.71 -16.37
CA ILE A 70 -5.92 0.86 -15.99
C ILE A 70 -6.60 -0.51 -16.11
N GLU A 71 -7.18 -0.98 -15.03
CA GLU A 71 -7.97 -2.21 -14.99
C GLU A 71 -9.42 -1.92 -14.66
N THR A 72 -10.34 -2.73 -15.19
CA THR A 72 -11.77 -2.66 -14.86
C THR A 72 -12.13 -3.82 -13.93
N VAL A 73 -12.50 -3.50 -12.70
CA VAL A 73 -12.72 -4.48 -11.62
C VAL A 73 -14.07 -4.28 -10.95
N ARG A 74 -14.58 -5.28 -10.21
CA ARG A 74 -15.78 -5.08 -9.39
C ARG A 74 -15.44 -4.31 -8.13
N ALA A 75 -16.31 -3.39 -7.72
CA ALA A 75 -16.12 -2.60 -6.50
C ALA A 75 -16.03 -3.47 -5.23
N GLY A 76 -16.76 -4.59 -5.17
CA GLY A 76 -16.75 -5.49 -4.01
C GLY A 76 -15.42 -6.20 -3.73
N ASP A 77 -14.52 -6.22 -4.72
CA ASP A 77 -13.24 -6.94 -4.63
C ASP A 77 -12.10 -6.04 -4.12
N PHE A 78 -12.38 -4.75 -3.84
CA PHE A 78 -11.37 -3.74 -3.50
C PHE A 78 -11.79 -2.88 -2.29
N TYR A 79 -10.77 -2.44 -1.56
CA TYR A 79 -10.82 -1.30 -0.65
C TYR A 79 -10.30 -0.04 -1.35
N LEU A 80 -10.71 1.11 -0.84
CA LEU A 80 -10.00 2.37 -1.03
C LEU A 80 -9.04 2.53 0.16
N ALA A 81 -7.74 2.41 -0.10
CA ALA A 81 -6.71 2.58 0.91
C ALA A 81 -6.27 4.04 0.98
N LYS A 82 -6.03 4.53 2.21
CA LYS A 82 -5.39 5.82 2.48
C LYS A 82 -4.16 5.61 3.34
N GLY A 83 -3.02 6.07 2.86
CA GLY A 83 -1.74 5.91 3.54
C GLY A 83 -1.31 7.15 4.32
N VAL A 84 -0.05 7.18 4.70
CA VAL A 84 0.49 8.09 5.72
C VAL A 84 0.61 9.54 5.26
N GLN A 85 0.76 9.77 3.95
CA GLN A 85 0.78 11.11 3.34
C GLN A 85 -0.60 11.52 2.80
N GLY A 86 -1.63 10.71 3.05
CA GLY A 86 -2.98 10.94 2.56
C GLY A 86 -3.18 10.52 1.10
N GLU A 87 -2.20 9.84 0.51
CA GLU A 87 -2.29 9.19 -0.78
C GLU A 87 -3.40 8.13 -0.77
N ILE A 88 -4.14 8.04 -1.87
CA ILE A 88 -5.30 7.16 -2.01
C ILE A 88 -5.07 6.22 -3.18
N TRP A 89 -5.25 4.91 -2.95
CA TRP A 89 -5.10 3.91 -4.00
C TRP A 89 -6.10 2.76 -3.85
N PRO A 90 -6.45 2.09 -4.97
CA PRO A 90 -7.24 0.87 -4.94
C PRO A 90 -6.41 -0.26 -4.34
N TYR A 91 -6.97 -0.99 -3.38
CA TYR A 91 -6.26 -2.08 -2.72
C TYR A 91 -7.08 -3.38 -2.74
N PRO A 92 -6.57 -4.48 -3.31
CA PRO A 92 -7.33 -5.73 -3.40
C PRO A 92 -7.73 -6.25 -2.03
N LYS A 93 -9.03 -6.53 -1.85
CA LYS A 93 -9.59 -7.00 -0.57
C LYS A 93 -8.94 -8.29 -0.10
N LYS A 94 -8.78 -9.26 -1.01
CA LYS A 94 -8.10 -10.53 -0.73
C LYS A 94 -6.69 -10.33 -0.18
N LYS A 95 -5.91 -9.40 -0.76
CA LYS A 95 -4.55 -9.11 -0.30
C LYS A 95 -4.56 -8.50 1.10
N ALA A 96 -5.46 -7.56 1.37
CA ALA A 96 -5.61 -6.97 2.70
C ALA A 96 -5.91 -8.04 3.76
N ASP A 97 -6.89 -8.90 3.48
CA ASP A 97 -7.32 -9.95 4.40
C ASP A 97 -6.22 -11.00 4.66
N GLU A 98 -5.29 -11.19 3.72
CA GLU A 98 -4.19 -12.15 3.84
C GLU A 98 -2.97 -11.60 4.60
N ILE A 99 -2.58 -10.33 4.37
CA ILE A 99 -1.28 -9.81 4.83
C ILE A 99 -1.36 -8.68 5.86
N MET A 100 -2.51 -8.00 5.95
CA MET A 100 -2.66 -6.89 6.89
C MET A 100 -3.19 -7.39 8.23
N LYS A 101 -2.78 -6.71 9.29
CA LYS A 101 -3.31 -6.92 10.63
C LYS A 101 -4.09 -5.68 11.04
N PRO A 102 -5.25 -5.82 11.71
CA PRO A 102 -5.91 -4.68 12.33
C PRO A 102 -4.94 -3.95 13.26
N ALA A 103 -5.04 -2.62 13.28
CA ALA A 103 -4.37 -1.82 14.29
C ALA A 103 -5.00 -2.10 15.67
N GLU A 104 -4.19 -2.15 16.71
CA GLU A 104 -4.64 -2.25 18.11
C GLU A 104 -5.12 -0.91 18.66
#